data_AF-A0A7S3ESF0-F1
#
_entry.id   AF-A0A7S3ESF0-F1
#
_cell.length_a   1.000
_cell.length_b   1.000
_cell.length_c   1.000
_cell.angle_alpha   90.00
_cell.angle_beta   90.00
_cell.angle_gamma   90.00
#
_symmetry.space_group_name_H-M   'P 1'
#
loop_
_entity.id
_entity.type
_entity.pdbx_description
1 polymer ?
#
loop_
_entity_poly.entity_id
_entity_poly.type
_entity_poly.pdbx_seq_one_letter_code
_entity_poly.pdbx_strand_id
1 'polypeptide(L)'
;MDEWAGGKYSGLVSFVCVSCDGPQLASKFVKELRLSSCTVTYTEDDPVWGQLGCSGFIVLDGSGHVTCRATEAYLEVRERAFNHVESLLDTLLDGAQLPAVAKVGAEVAQDQVPTLQTAGV
;
A
#
# COMPACT_ATOMS: atom_id res chain seq x y z
N MET A 1 -2.00 13.17 0.44
CA MET A 1 -0.73 12.71 -0.15
C MET A 1 0.24 13.86 -0.35
N ASP A 2 -0.07 14.90 -1.14
CA ASP A 2 0.90 15.99 -1.39
C ASP A 2 1.29 16.74 -0.11
N GLU A 3 0.32 17.00 0.78
CA GLU A 3 0.57 17.62 2.09
C GLU A 3 1.48 16.75 2.99
N TRP A 4 1.37 15.43 2.89
CA TRP A 4 2.25 14.51 3.61
C TRP A 4 3.67 14.55 3.05
N ALA A 5 3.79 14.52 1.72
CA ALA A 5 5.07 14.55 1.02
C ALA A 5 5.83 15.87 1.22
N GLY A 6 5.13 17.00 1.18
CA GLY A 6 5.72 18.33 1.39
C GLY A 6 5.84 18.73 2.87
N GLY A 7 5.10 18.07 3.76
CA GLY A 7 5.01 18.40 5.18
C GLY A 7 5.64 17.33 6.08
N LYS A 8 4.79 16.65 6.86
CA LYS A 8 5.19 15.74 7.97
C LYS A 8 6.26 14.72 7.57
N TYR A 9 6.21 14.19 6.36
CA TYR A 9 7.10 13.12 5.90
C TYR A 9 8.15 13.58 4.88
N SER A 10 8.30 14.89 4.71
CA SER A 10 9.27 15.46 3.78
C SER A 10 10.69 14.99 4.10
N GLY A 11 11.39 14.46 3.08
CA GLY A 11 12.74 13.90 3.22
C GLY A 11 12.82 12.52 3.88
N LEU A 12 11.71 11.97 4.36
CA LEU A 12 11.64 10.67 5.05
C LEU A 12 10.91 9.61 4.24
N VAL A 13 9.80 9.99 3.59
CA VAL A 13 8.96 9.09 2.79
C VAL A 13 8.75 9.67 1.40
N SER A 14 8.88 8.82 0.39
CA SER A 14 8.55 9.18 -1.00
C SER A 14 7.13 8.72 -1.34
N PHE A 15 6.30 9.65 -1.80
CA PHE A 15 4.95 9.34 -2.27
C PHE A 15 4.94 9.27 -3.79
N VAL A 16 4.45 8.15 -4.32
CA VAL A 16 4.37 7.90 -5.76
C VAL A 16 2.91 7.70 -6.17
N CYS A 17 2.47 8.47 -7.17
CA CYS A 17 1.18 8.30 -7.82
C CYS A 17 1.41 7.71 -9.20
N VAL A 18 0.85 6.52 -9.45
CA VAL A 18 1.00 5.80 -10.72
C VAL A 18 -0.34 5.82 -11.47
N SER A 19 -0.35 6.39 -12.68
CA SER A 19 -1.47 6.29 -13.62
C SER A 19 -1.42 4.95 -14.35
N CYS A 20 -2.57 4.27 -14.45
CA CYS A 20 -2.71 3.05 -15.25
C CYS A 20 -3.29 3.32 -16.65
N ASP A 21 -3.58 4.58 -16.99
CA ASP A 21 -4.12 5.00 -18.30
C ASP A 21 -3.13 5.93 -19.02
N GLY A 22 -1.85 5.54 -18.96
CA GLY A 22 -0.77 6.21 -19.67
C GLY A 22 -0.39 7.63 -19.18
N PRO A 23 0.49 8.30 -19.94
CA PRO A 23 1.11 9.57 -19.55
C PRO A 23 0.16 10.77 -19.58
N GLN A 24 -0.89 10.72 -20.41
CA GLN A 24 -1.86 11.81 -20.51
C GLN A 24 -2.67 11.95 -19.22
N LEU A 25 -3.11 10.84 -18.63
CA LEU A 25 -3.82 10.87 -17.34
C LEU A 25 -2.88 11.25 -16.19
N ALA A 26 -1.65 10.71 -16.16
CA ALA A 26 -0.64 11.11 -15.18
C ALA A 26 -0.41 12.63 -15.18
N SER A 27 -0.31 13.23 -16.37
CA SER A 27 -0.14 14.68 -16.54
C SER A 27 -1.35 15.47 -16.03
N LYS A 28 -2.56 14.92 -16.11
CA LYS A 28 -3.76 15.55 -15.53
C LYS A 28 -3.73 15.51 -14.01
N PHE A 29 -3.28 14.41 -13.38
CA PHE A 29 -3.16 14.33 -11.93
C PHE A 29 -2.25 15.42 -11.36
N VAL A 30 -1.10 15.68 -11.99
CA VAL A 30 -0.22 16.78 -11.57
C VAL A 30 -0.95 18.12 -11.56
N LYS A 31 -1.74 18.41 -12.60
CA LYS A 31 -2.43 19.70 -12.75
C LYS A 31 -3.66 19.84 -11.85
N GLU A 32 -4.50 18.81 -11.82
CA GLU A 32 -5.81 18.87 -11.16
C GLU A 32 -5.70 18.59 -9.65
N LEU A 33 -4.88 17.62 -9.26
CA LEU A 33 -4.65 17.28 -7.85
C LEU A 33 -3.52 18.10 -7.23
N ARG A 34 -2.84 18.94 -8.02
CA ARG A 34 -1.75 19.83 -7.60
C ARG A 34 -0.63 19.08 -6.87
N LEU A 35 -0.29 17.88 -7.36
CA LEU A 35 0.76 17.04 -6.79
C LEU A 35 2.14 17.63 -7.12
N SER A 36 2.66 18.47 -6.23
CA SER A 36 3.93 19.19 -6.41
C SER A 36 5.10 18.55 -5.66
N SER A 37 4.80 17.80 -4.60
CA SER A 37 5.77 17.15 -3.72
C SER A 37 5.80 15.62 -3.90
N CYS A 38 4.93 15.08 -4.74
CA CYS A 38 4.88 13.65 -5.07
C CYS A 38 5.56 13.36 -6.41
N THR A 39 6.08 12.13 -6.56
CA THR A 39 6.46 11.63 -7.88
C THR A 39 5.21 11.12 -8.59
N VAL A 40 4.93 11.61 -9.80
CA VAL A 40 3.82 11.12 -10.62
C VAL A 40 4.39 10.40 -11.84
N THR A 41 3.96 9.17 -12.06
CA THR A 41 4.40 8.32 -13.18
C THR A 41 3.23 7.55 -13.76
N TYR A 42 3.48 6.72 -14.76
CA TYR A 42 2.50 5.85 -15.39
C TYR A 42 3.08 4.47 -15.67
N THR A 43 2.20 3.50 -15.82
CA THR A 43 2.50 2.18 -16.36
C THR A 43 1.82 2.03 -17.73
N GLU A 44 2.47 1.33 -18.65
CA GLU A 44 1.86 0.95 -19.94
C GLU A 44 1.08 -0.36 -19.83
N ASP A 45 1.47 -1.22 -18.88
CA ASP A 45 0.81 -2.48 -18.59
C ASP A 45 -0.19 -2.34 -17.42
N ASP A 46 -1.28 -3.09 -17.48
CA ASP A 46 -2.22 -3.22 -16.36
C ASP A 46 -1.52 -3.93 -15.18
N PRO A 47 -1.31 -3.24 -14.04
CA PRO A 47 -0.58 -3.85 -12.95
C PRO A 47 -1.45 -4.94 -12.30
N VAL A 48 -0.93 -6.18 -12.29
CA VAL A 48 -1.57 -7.34 -11.64
C VAL A 48 -1.43 -7.29 -10.11
N TRP A 49 -0.55 -6.43 -9.62
CA TRP A 49 -0.27 -6.23 -8.21
C TRP A 49 -0.81 -4.88 -7.76
N GLY A 50 -1.44 -4.86 -6.59
CA GLY A 50 -1.83 -3.62 -5.93
C GLY A 50 -3.30 -3.29 -5.94
N GLN A 51 -3.66 -2.31 -5.12
CA GLN A 51 -4.98 -1.72 -5.09
C GLN A 51 -5.05 -0.59 -6.11
N LEU A 52 -5.97 -0.71 -7.08
CA LEU A 52 -6.23 0.34 -8.06
C LEU A 52 -7.17 1.41 -7.48
N GLY A 53 -6.96 2.66 -7.90
CA GLY A 53 -7.80 3.79 -7.51
C GLY A 53 -7.70 4.19 -6.04
N CYS A 54 -8.78 4.75 -5.49
CA CYS A 54 -8.85 5.28 -4.11
C CYS A 54 -8.95 4.20 -3.02
N SER A 55 -8.48 3.00 -3.31
CA SER A 55 -8.66 1.81 -2.49
C SER A 55 -7.64 1.68 -1.35
N GLY A 56 -6.62 2.56 -1.31
CA GLY A 56 -5.58 2.57 -0.29
C GLY A 56 -4.19 2.81 -0.90
N PHE A 57 -3.16 2.57 -0.10
CA PHE A 57 -1.76 2.64 -0.50
C PHE A 57 -1.09 1.27 -0.38
N ILE A 58 -0.10 1.05 -1.24
CA ILE A 58 0.91 0.00 -1.06
C ILE A 58 2.11 0.71 -0.42
N VAL A 59 2.64 0.14 0.67
CA VAL A 59 3.76 0.71 1.40
C VAL A 59 4.95 -0.22 1.29
N LEU A 60 6.09 0.37 0.96
CA LEU A 60 7.38 -0.30 0.82
C LEU A 60 8.36 0.30 1.82
N ASP A 61 9.29 -0.49 2.33
CA ASP A 61 10.41 0.01 3.14
C ASP A 61 11.56 0.56 2.26
N GLY A 62 12.60 1.07 2.91
CA GLY A 62 13.79 1.61 2.24
C GLY A 62 14.61 0.57 1.44
N SER A 63 14.33 -0.73 1.61
CA SER A 63 14.93 -1.81 0.80
C SER A 63 14.05 -2.23 -0.38
N GLY A 64 12.85 -1.65 -0.52
CA GLY A 64 11.88 -1.98 -1.55
C GLY A 64 11.03 -3.22 -1.21
N HIS A 65 11.02 -3.69 0.03
CA HIS A 65 10.14 -4.77 0.45
C HIS A 65 8.74 -4.23 0.77
N VAL A 66 7.70 -4.97 0.36
CA VAL A 66 6.31 -4.60 0.64
C VAL A 66 6.01 -4.85 2.12
N THR A 67 5.79 -3.77 2.88
CA THR A 67 5.43 -3.82 4.30
C THR A 67 3.92 -3.82 4.50
N CYS A 68 3.18 -3.19 3.60
CA CYS A 68 1.71 -3.22 3.59
C CYS A 68 1.20 -3.26 2.15
N ARG A 69 0.39 -4.28 1.82
CA ARG A 69 -0.18 -4.46 0.47
C ARG A 69 -1.41 -3.58 0.22
N ALA A 70 -2.09 -3.17 1.29
CA ALA A 70 -3.34 -2.43 1.24
C ALA A 70 -3.55 -1.73 2.58
N THR A 71 -3.44 -0.41 2.60
CA THR A 71 -3.96 0.38 3.72
C THR A 71 -5.49 0.42 3.66
N GLU A 72 -6.12 0.92 4.72
CA GLU A 72 -7.57 1.07 4.72
C GLU A 72 -8.04 2.02 3.59
N ALA A 73 -9.16 1.68 2.96
CA ALA A 73 -9.73 2.46 1.88
C ALA A 73 -10.52 3.66 2.42
N TYR A 74 -10.24 4.86 1.91
CA TYR A 74 -10.95 6.07 2.34
C TYR A 74 -12.47 5.99 2.11
N LEU A 75 -12.92 5.31 1.05
CA LEU A 75 -14.35 5.15 0.77
C LEU A 75 -15.08 4.30 1.82
N GLU A 76 -14.38 3.42 2.52
CA GLU A 76 -14.94 2.52 3.53
C GLU A 76 -14.90 3.14 4.93
N VAL A 77 -13.77 3.71 5.32
CA VAL A 77 -13.52 4.15 6.71
C VAL A 77 -13.26 5.65 6.87
N ARG A 78 -13.36 6.42 5.78
CA ARG A 78 -13.17 7.88 5.74
C ARG A 78 -11.81 8.29 6.31
N GLU A 79 -11.78 9.31 7.18
CA GLU A 79 -10.54 9.87 7.73
C GLU A 79 -9.72 8.86 8.54
N ARG A 80 -10.31 7.75 9.01
CA ARG A 80 -9.53 6.69 9.67
C ARG A 80 -8.48 6.07 8.76
N ALA A 81 -8.74 6.05 7.44
CA ALA A 81 -7.76 5.61 6.46
C ALA A 81 -6.48 6.45 6.52
N PHE A 82 -6.60 7.76 6.76
CA PHE A 82 -5.46 8.65 6.89
C PHE A 82 -4.67 8.34 8.17
N ASN A 83 -5.34 8.16 9.31
CA ASN A 83 -4.69 7.80 10.57
C ASN A 83 -3.98 6.45 10.49
N HIS A 84 -4.54 5.47 9.75
CA HIS A 84 -3.89 4.19 9.53
C HIS A 84 -2.59 4.35 8.75
N VAL A 85 -2.59 5.11 7.65
CA VAL A 85 -1.38 5.41 6.88
C VAL A 85 -0.34 6.10 7.76
N GLU A 86 -0.74 7.13 8.51
CA GLU A 86 0.18 7.87 9.36
C GLU A 86 0.81 6.99 10.46
N SER A 87 -0.02 6.20 11.15
CA SER A 87 0.47 5.29 12.19
C SER A 87 1.44 4.25 11.63
N LEU A 88 1.15 3.73 10.43
CA LEU A 88 2.00 2.77 9.74
C LEU A 88 3.37 3.38 9.38
N LEU A 89 3.36 4.57 8.79
CA LEU A 89 4.58 5.28 8.41
C LEU A 89 5.41 5.68 9.63
N ASP A 90 4.76 6.21 10.67
CA ASP A 90 5.43 6.61 11.92
C ASP A 90 6.12 5.38 12.57
N THR A 91 5.44 4.23 12.61
CA THR A 91 6.00 2.97 13.14
C THR A 91 7.22 2.50 12.34
N LEU A 92 7.15 2.57 11.00
CA LEU A 92 8.26 2.18 10.13
C LEU A 92 9.47 3.12 10.27
N LEU A 93 9.23 4.42 10.40
CA LEU A 93 10.28 5.42 10.58
C LEU A 93 10.96 5.33 11.95
N ASP A 94 10.21 4.94 12.98
CA ASP A 94 10.75 4.65 14.32
C ASP A 94 11.56 3.34 14.38
N GLY A 95 11.66 2.60 13.26
CA GLY A 95 12.40 1.34 13.17
C GLY A 95 11.68 0.17 13.84
N ALA A 96 10.40 0.31 14.17
CA ALA A 96 9.60 -0.75 14.77
C ALA A 96 9.08 -1.72 13.70
N GLN A 97 9.13 -3.01 14.01
CA GLN A 97 8.56 -4.04 13.14
C GLN A 97 7.03 -3.95 13.24
N LEU A 98 6.36 -3.71 12.11
CA LEU A 98 4.91 -3.62 12.07
C LEU A 98 4.27 -4.93 12.58
N PRO A 99 3.25 -4.88 13.47
CA PRO A 99 2.47 -6.07 13.78
C PRO A 99 1.82 -6.55 12.49
N ALA A 100 1.98 -7.84 12.17
CA ALA A 100 1.34 -8.44 11.00
C ALA A 100 -0.16 -8.14 11.05
N VAL A 101 -0.69 -7.46 10.03
CA VAL A 101 -2.11 -7.11 9.95
C VAL A 101 -2.93 -8.39 10.11
N ALA A 102 -3.65 -8.50 11.22
CA ALA A 102 -4.64 -9.55 11.41
C ALA A 102 -5.70 -9.36 10.32
N LYS A 103 -5.79 -10.32 9.40
CA LYS A 103 -6.85 -10.38 8.39
C LYS A 103 -8.21 -10.37 9.11
N VAL A 104 -8.89 -9.23 9.18
CA VAL A 104 -10.33 -9.22 9.45
C VAL A 104 -11.00 -9.63 8.15
N GLY A 105 -11.29 -10.93 8.04
CA GLY A 105 -11.88 -11.54 6.85
C GLY A 105 -11.03 -12.66 6.25
N ALA A 106 -10.58 -13.62 7.06
CA ALA A 106 -10.17 -14.93 6.55
C ALA A 106 -11.33 -15.90 6.74
N GLU A 107 -12.10 -16.09 5.68
CA GLU A 107 -12.90 -17.30 5.51
C GLU A 107 -11.96 -18.52 5.61
N VAL A 108 -12.41 -19.50 6.37
CA VAL A 108 -11.67 -20.67 6.82
C VAL A 108 -11.40 -21.60 5.63
N ALA A 109 -10.13 -21.86 5.34
CA ALA A 109 -9.72 -23.08 4.64
C ALA A 109 -8.39 -23.56 5.23
N GLN A 110 -8.48 -24.36 6.29
CA GLN A 110 -7.38 -25.20 6.73
C GLN A 110 -7.33 -26.41 5.79
N ASP A 111 -6.42 -26.40 4.82
CA ASP A 111 -6.07 -27.63 4.10
C ASP A 111 -4.97 -28.35 4.90
N GLN A 112 -5.42 -29.20 5.83
CA GLN A 112 -4.57 -30.21 6.45
C GLN A 112 -4.27 -31.27 5.41
N VAL A 113 -3.02 -31.35 4.96
CA VAL A 113 -2.51 -32.50 4.20
C VAL A 113 -2.27 -33.65 5.19
N PRO A 114 -3.01 -34.77 5.14
CA PRO A 114 -2.76 -35.90 6.02
C PRO A 114 -1.50 -36.63 5.56
N THR A 115 -0.51 -36.72 6.45
CA THR A 115 0.68 -37.56 6.26
C THR A 115 0.27 -39.03 6.42
N LEU A 116 0.25 -39.79 5.33
CA LEU A 116 0.11 -41.24 5.35
C LEU A 116 1.38 -41.86 5.97
N GLN A 117 1.29 -42.29 7.23
CA GLN A 117 2.20 -43.29 7.80
C GLN A 117 1.87 -44.65 7.18
N THR A 118 2.78 -45.19 6.38
CA THR A 118 2.78 -46.62 6.04
C THR A 118 3.42 -47.40 7.17
N ALA A 119 2.59 -48.17 7.89
CA ALA A 119 3.01 -49.19 8.83
C ALA A 119 3.69 -50.36 8.09
N GLY A 120 4.73 -50.91 8.70
CA GLY A 120 5.51 -52.02 8.16
C GLY A 120 4.78 -53.37 8.19
N VAL A 121 5.37 -54.30 7.44
CA VAL A 121 5.38 -55.75 7.68
C VAL A 121 6.79 -56.23 7.35
#